data_AF-A0A1N7D7T0-F1
#
_entry.id   AF-A0A1N7D7T0-F1
#
_cell.length_a   1.000
_cell.length_b   1.000
_cell.length_c   1.000
_cell.angle_alpha   90.00
_cell.angle_beta   90.00
_cell.angle_gamma   90.00
#
_symmetry.space_group_name_H-M   'P 1'
#
loop_
_entity.id
_entity.type
_entity.pdbx_description
1 polymer ?
#
loop_
_entity_poly.entity_id
_entity_poly.type
_entity_poly.pdbx_seq_one_letter_code
_entity_poly.pdbx_strand_id
1 'polypeptide(L)'
;MKITKTLSLTALCALAALSSPSYANQAKFNKIERELKQCHNNLEVGGIAMYNACTMDATDSYKRTFTKAQKAKLRSAKKSCETKYDRDSSLGNSAAYVCELDAARRIAKQR
;
A
#
# COMPACT_ATOMS: atom_id res chain seq x y z
N MET A 1 28.65 13.42 -48.36
CA MET A 1 27.96 12.37 -47.56
C MET A 1 27.18 13.05 -46.44
N LYS A 2 25.84 12.93 -46.43
CA LYS A 2 24.98 13.44 -45.34
C LYS A 2 24.58 12.24 -44.47
N ILE A 3 25.13 12.16 -43.26
CA ILE A 3 24.71 11.17 -42.26
C ILE A 3 23.57 11.80 -41.47
N THR A 4 22.35 11.46 -41.84
CA THR A 4 21.15 11.78 -41.07
C THR A 4 21.19 11.03 -39.74
N LYS A 5 21.25 11.79 -38.64
CA LYS A 5 21.13 11.29 -37.27
C LYS A 5 19.70 10.81 -37.02
N THR A 6 19.41 9.55 -37.36
CA THR A 6 18.16 8.87 -36.98
C THR A 6 18.40 8.02 -35.73
N LEU A 7 18.67 8.66 -34.60
CA LEU A 7 18.85 7.95 -33.32
C LEU A 7 18.42 8.86 -32.15
N SER A 8 17.19 9.37 -32.18
CA SER A 8 16.66 10.19 -31.08
C SER A 8 15.14 10.16 -30.93
N LEU A 9 14.49 9.02 -31.18
CA LEU A 9 13.02 8.92 -30.99
C LEU A 9 12.56 7.75 -30.10
N THR A 10 13.44 6.82 -29.72
CA THR A 10 13.06 5.68 -28.86
C THR A 10 13.27 5.93 -27.35
N ALA A 11 14.02 6.96 -26.96
CA ALA A 11 14.28 7.24 -25.53
C ALA A 11 13.19 8.08 -24.84
N LEU A 12 12.34 8.79 -25.60
CA LEU A 12 11.29 9.64 -25.03
C LEU A 12 10.01 8.88 -24.65
N CYS A 13 9.77 7.69 -25.23
CA CYS A 13 8.61 6.88 -24.87
C CYS A 13 8.77 6.14 -23.52
N ALA A 14 9.99 5.91 -23.04
CA ALA A 14 10.23 5.28 -21.74
C ALA A 14 9.91 6.21 -20.55
N LEU A 15 9.97 7.53 -20.76
CA LEU A 15 9.63 8.53 -19.73
C LEU A 15 8.11 8.79 -19.64
N ALA A 16 7.34 8.48 -20.68
CA ALA A 16 5.88 8.57 -20.67
C ALA A 16 5.19 7.35 -20.04
N ALA A 17 5.86 6.19 -19.99
CA ALA A 17 5.37 5.03 -19.26
C ALA A 17 5.45 5.22 -17.72
N LEU A 18 6.35 6.09 -17.25
CA LEU A 18 6.46 6.48 -15.82
C LEU A 18 5.37 7.45 -15.36
N SER A 19 4.71 8.15 -16.28
CA SER A 19 3.61 9.10 -15.99
C SER A 19 2.22 8.48 -16.15
N SER A 20 2.13 7.21 -16.53
CA SER A 20 0.87 6.50 -16.61
C SER A 20 0.36 6.16 -15.19
N PRO A 21 -0.87 6.59 -14.81
CA PRO A 21 -1.41 6.35 -13.48
C PRO A 21 -1.39 4.87 -13.07
N SER A 22 -1.58 3.97 -14.05
CA SER A 22 -1.54 2.52 -13.86
C SER A 22 -0.21 2.00 -13.32
N TYR A 23 0.93 2.47 -13.83
CA TYR A 23 2.25 2.04 -13.35
C TYR A 23 2.55 2.58 -11.94
N ALA A 24 2.18 3.83 -11.66
CA ALA A 24 2.33 4.41 -10.33
C ALA A 24 1.47 3.68 -9.28
N ASN A 25 0.31 3.18 -9.65
CA ASN A 25 -0.57 2.42 -8.76
C ASN A 25 -0.12 0.96 -8.61
N GLN A 26 0.40 0.34 -9.67
CA GLN A 26 0.99 -0.99 -9.58
C GLN A 26 2.27 -1.00 -8.73
N ALA A 27 3.10 0.05 -8.80
CA ALA A 27 4.25 0.20 -7.92
C ALA A 27 3.85 0.33 -6.43
N LYS A 28 2.78 1.08 -6.13
CA LYS A 28 2.21 1.18 -4.78
C LYS A 28 1.66 -0.17 -4.31
N PHE A 29 0.92 -0.87 -5.17
CA PHE A 29 0.41 -2.21 -4.88
C PHE A 29 1.55 -3.17 -4.55
N ASN A 30 2.59 -3.24 -5.38
CA ASN A 30 3.75 -4.09 -5.16
C ASN A 30 4.53 -3.72 -3.88
N LYS A 31 4.54 -2.44 -3.48
CA LYS A 31 5.10 -2.01 -2.18
C LYS A 31 4.28 -2.57 -1.02
N ILE A 32 2.96 -2.44 -1.08
CA ILE A 32 2.03 -2.96 -0.06
C ILE A 32 2.18 -4.48 0.08
N GLU A 33 2.26 -5.22 -1.03
CA GLU A 33 2.46 -6.68 -1.00
C GLU A 33 3.77 -7.07 -0.30
N ARG A 34 4.86 -6.35 -0.57
CA ARG A 34 6.16 -6.62 0.06
C ARG A 34 6.13 -6.35 1.56
N GLU A 35 5.50 -5.25 1.98
CA GLU A 35 5.34 -4.93 3.40
C GLU A 35 4.44 -5.95 4.11
N LEU A 36 3.34 -6.38 3.48
CA LEU A 36 2.47 -7.44 4.01
C LEU A 36 3.23 -8.75 4.22
N LYS A 37 4.06 -9.14 3.25
CA LYS A 37 4.91 -10.32 3.34
C LYS A 37 5.94 -10.17 4.47
N GLN A 38 6.57 -9.01 4.58
CA GLN A 38 7.51 -8.73 5.67
C GLN A 38 6.83 -8.79 7.04
N CYS A 39 5.63 -8.21 7.17
CA CYS A 39 4.89 -8.29 8.42
C CYS A 39 4.52 -9.73 8.74
N HIS A 40 4.07 -10.53 7.78
CA HIS A 40 3.83 -11.96 7.99
C HIS A 40 5.09 -12.71 8.46
N ASN A 41 6.25 -12.44 7.87
CA ASN A 41 7.50 -13.03 8.36
C ASN A 41 7.78 -12.62 9.82
N ASN A 42 7.48 -11.37 10.20
CA ASN A 42 7.58 -10.93 11.60
C ASN A 42 6.59 -11.64 12.53
N LEU A 43 5.44 -12.08 12.02
CA LEU A 43 4.51 -12.93 12.78
C LEU A 43 5.14 -14.30 13.06
N GLU A 44 5.74 -14.91 12.05
CA GLU A 44 6.36 -16.24 12.17
C GLU A 44 7.58 -16.23 13.10
N VAL A 45 8.40 -15.18 13.06
CA VAL A 45 9.65 -15.10 13.83
C VAL A 45 9.46 -14.46 15.21
N GLY A 46 8.57 -13.48 15.33
CA GLY A 46 8.46 -12.60 16.49
C GLY A 46 7.08 -12.53 17.13
N GLY A 47 6.11 -13.29 16.61
CA GLY A 47 4.75 -13.35 17.12
C GLY A 47 3.92 -12.10 16.81
N ILE A 48 2.73 -12.06 17.42
CA ILE A 48 1.68 -11.10 17.03
C ILE A 48 2.04 -9.64 17.33
N ALA A 49 2.87 -9.37 18.34
CA ALA A 49 3.30 -8.02 18.68
C ALA A 49 4.16 -7.39 17.55
N MET A 50 5.10 -8.15 16.99
CA MET A 50 5.94 -7.68 15.88
C MET A 50 5.15 -7.55 14.57
N TYR A 51 4.19 -8.45 14.34
CA TYR A 51 3.24 -8.32 13.23
C TYR A 51 2.42 -7.04 13.31
N ASN A 52 1.87 -6.74 14.49
CA ASN A 52 1.07 -5.53 14.71
C ASN A 52 1.89 -4.24 14.57
N ALA A 53 3.10 -4.21 15.13
CA ALA A 53 3.99 -3.07 14.97
C ALA A 53 4.32 -2.81 13.49
N CYS A 54 4.61 -3.87 12.73
CA CYS A 54 4.88 -3.77 11.30
C CYS A 54 3.66 -3.27 10.50
N THR A 55 2.47 -3.81 10.76
CA THR A 55 1.24 -3.40 10.07
C THR A 55 0.81 -1.97 10.43
N MET A 56 1.04 -1.54 11.67
CA MET A 56 0.90 -0.15 12.11
C MET A 56 1.79 0.79 11.30
N ASP A 57 3.10 0.54 11.27
CA ASP A 57 4.08 1.39 10.60
C ASP A 57 3.81 1.49 9.09
N ALA A 58 3.50 0.36 8.45
CA ALA A 58 3.13 0.31 7.05
C ALA A 58 1.88 1.19 6.78
N THR A 59 0.85 1.02 7.60
CA THR A 59 -0.40 1.78 7.47
C THR A 59 -0.19 3.29 7.67
N ASP A 60 0.60 3.69 8.66
CA ASP A 60 0.88 5.10 8.92
C ASP A 60 1.69 5.75 7.78
N SER A 61 2.59 5.01 7.15
CA SER A 61 3.27 5.43 5.92
C SER A 61 2.28 5.73 4.78
N TYR A 62 1.29 4.86 4.56
CA TYR A 62 0.25 5.09 3.54
C TYR A 62 -0.69 6.23 3.89
N LYS A 63 -1.08 6.37 5.15
CA LYS A 63 -1.87 7.53 5.60
C LYS A 63 -1.15 8.84 5.29
N ARG A 64 0.17 8.93 5.32
CA ARG A 64 0.89 10.17 4.96
C ARG A 64 0.80 10.49 3.46
N THR A 65 0.75 9.48 2.60
CA THR A 65 0.75 9.64 1.13
C THR A 65 -0.64 9.67 0.49
N PHE A 66 -1.68 9.27 1.23
CA PHE A 66 -3.04 9.16 0.71
C PHE A 66 -3.81 10.49 0.72
N THR A 67 -4.66 10.67 -0.29
CA THR A 67 -5.61 11.80 -0.39
C THR A 67 -6.68 11.74 0.72
N LYS A 68 -7.36 12.85 0.99
CA LYS A 68 -8.45 12.93 1.98
C LYS A 68 -9.54 11.86 1.76
N ALA A 69 -9.93 11.63 0.51
CA ALA A 69 -10.91 10.60 0.15
C ALA A 69 -10.41 9.18 0.43
N GLN A 70 -9.14 8.89 0.15
CA GLN A 70 -8.53 7.58 0.45
C GLN A 70 -8.40 7.35 1.96
N LYS A 71 -8.01 8.39 2.72
CA LYS A 71 -8.00 8.36 4.19
C LYS A 71 -9.37 8.08 4.79
N ALA A 72 -10.45 8.58 4.19
CA ALA A 72 -11.81 8.28 4.63
C ALA A 72 -12.15 6.80 4.43
N LYS A 73 -11.75 6.21 3.30
CA LYS A 73 -11.90 4.76 3.04
C LYS A 73 -11.13 3.91 4.06
N LEU A 74 -9.89 4.29 4.39
CA LEU A 74 -9.10 3.62 5.43
C LEU A 74 -9.82 3.66 6.79
N ARG A 75 -10.27 4.85 7.22
CA ARG A 75 -11.00 5.01 8.48
C ARG A 75 -12.29 4.19 8.52
N SER A 76 -13.01 4.11 7.41
CA SER A 76 -14.21 3.27 7.30
C SER A 76 -13.88 1.79 7.45
N ALA A 77 -12.80 1.32 6.82
CA ALA A 77 -12.35 -0.07 6.95
C ALA A 77 -11.91 -0.40 8.38
N LYS A 78 -11.16 0.52 9.02
CA LYS A 78 -10.77 0.43 10.43
C LYS A 78 -11.99 0.23 11.33
N LYS A 79 -12.96 1.15 11.25
CA LYS A 79 -14.18 1.14 12.07
C LYS A 79 -15.01 -0.12 11.85
N SER A 80 -15.08 -0.61 10.61
CA SER A 80 -15.78 -1.86 10.30
C SER A 80 -15.14 -3.07 11.00
N CYS A 81 -13.80 -3.09 11.12
CA CYS A 81 -13.11 -4.18 11.81
C CYS A 81 -13.15 -4.04 13.33
N GLU A 82 -13.03 -2.84 13.87
CA GLU A 82 -13.25 -2.60 15.31
C GLU A 82 -14.65 -3.05 15.75
N THR A 83 -15.67 -2.83 14.92
CA THR A 83 -17.04 -3.30 15.19
C THR A 83 -17.14 -4.84 15.13
N LYS A 84 -16.35 -5.49 14.27
CA LYS A 84 -16.38 -6.96 14.07
C LYS A 84 -15.63 -7.72 15.16
N TYR A 85 -14.52 -7.16 15.66
CA TYR A 85 -13.59 -7.84 16.57
C TYR A 85 -13.67 -7.35 18.01
N ASP A 86 -14.71 -6.57 18.33
CA ASP A 86 -14.91 -5.89 19.61
C ASP A 86 -13.79 -4.89 19.94
N ARG A 87 -14.18 -3.61 20.04
CA ARG A 87 -13.26 -2.46 20.08
C ARG A 87 -12.36 -2.48 21.31
N ASP A 88 -12.83 -3.09 22.40
CA ASP A 88 -12.16 -3.09 23.70
C ASP A 88 -11.18 -4.26 23.88
N SER A 89 -11.11 -5.18 22.90
CA SER A 89 -10.13 -6.25 22.91
C SER A 89 -8.80 -5.78 22.29
N SER A 90 -7.67 -6.23 22.85
CA SER A 90 -6.34 -6.07 22.22
C SER A 90 -6.31 -6.68 20.80
N LEU A 91 -7.14 -7.70 20.57
CA LEU A 91 -7.43 -8.29 19.26
C LEU A 91 -8.14 -7.30 18.31
N GLY A 92 -9.07 -6.49 18.81
CA GLY A 92 -9.80 -5.47 18.06
C GLY A 92 -8.88 -4.39 17.48
N ASN A 93 -7.94 -3.87 18.28
CA ASN A 93 -6.93 -2.92 17.79
C ASN A 93 -5.98 -3.56 16.78
N SER A 94 -5.53 -4.79 17.02
CA SER A 94 -4.66 -5.54 16.10
C SER A 94 -5.32 -5.78 14.75
N ALA A 95 -6.58 -6.24 14.77
CA ALA A 95 -7.39 -6.47 13.58
C ALA A 95 -7.68 -5.17 12.80
N ALA A 96 -7.80 -4.04 13.49
CA ALA A 96 -8.05 -2.74 12.88
C ALA A 96 -6.90 -2.33 11.92
N TYR A 97 -5.64 -2.55 12.30
CA TYR A 97 -4.49 -2.22 11.44
C TYR A 97 -4.37 -3.14 10.23
N VAL A 98 -4.66 -4.43 10.40
CA VAL A 98 -4.72 -5.37 9.28
C VAL A 98 -5.77 -4.93 8.26
N CYS A 99 -6.95 -4.51 8.73
CA CYS A 99 -8.02 -4.05 7.85
C CYS A 99 -7.71 -2.73 7.15
N GLU A 100 -7.00 -1.80 7.80
CA GLU A 100 -6.51 -0.59 7.13
C GLU A 100 -5.51 -0.94 6.02
N LEU A 101 -4.59 -1.88 6.27
CA LEU A 101 -3.59 -2.31 5.30
C LEU A 101 -4.24 -3.03 4.09
N ASP A 102 -5.24 -3.87 4.34
CA ASP A 102 -6.04 -4.51 3.28
C ASP A 102 -6.85 -3.51 2.47
N ALA A 103 -7.39 -2.47 3.11
CA ALA A 103 -8.05 -1.37 2.41
C ALA A 103 -7.06 -0.55 1.57
N ALA A 104 -5.85 -0.29 2.08
CA ALA A 104 -4.78 0.36 1.32
C ALA A 104 -4.43 -0.45 0.06
N ARG A 105 -4.32 -1.78 0.20
CA ARG A 105 -4.09 -2.72 -0.90
C ARG A 105 -5.19 -2.62 -1.96
N ARG A 106 -6.46 -2.62 -1.56
CA ARG A 106 -7.61 -2.48 -2.49
C ARG A 106 -7.60 -1.13 -3.21
N ILE A 107 -7.28 -0.04 -2.49
CA ILE A 107 -7.18 1.31 -3.08
C ILE A 107 -6.05 1.37 -4.12
N ALA A 108 -4.93 0.71 -3.87
CA ALA A 108 -3.81 0.65 -4.80
C ALA A 108 -4.07 -0.26 -6.01
N LYS A 109 -4.90 -1.30 -5.87
CA LYS A 109 -5.29 -2.20 -6.96
C LYS A 109 -6.36 -1.63 -7.90
N GLN A 110 -7.26 -0.78 -7.40
CA GLN A 110 -8.43 -0.28 -8.14
C GLN A 110 -8.19 1.01 -8.95
N ARG A 111 -6.98 1.58 -8.92
CA ARG A 111 -6.65 2.82 -9.64
C ARG A 111 -5.47 2.57 -10.56
#